data_AF-A0A3N2BL51-F1
#
_entry.id   AF-A0A3N2BL51-F1
#
_cell.length_a   1.000
_cell.length_b   1.000
_cell.length_c   1.000
_cell.angle_alpha   90.00
_cell.angle_beta   90.00
_cell.angle_gamma   90.00
#
_symmetry.space_group_name_H-M   'P 1'
#
loop_
_entity.id
_entity.type
_entity.pdbx_description
1 polymer ?
#
loop_
_entity_poly.entity_id
_entity_poly.type
_entity_poly.pdbx_seq_one_letter_code
_entity_poly.pdbx_strand_id
1 'polypeptide(L)'
;MTGSNTPIASVPPRPLPADRIALRLSLIREEGIEELRDALQRNSTPLVIDALIDTVYVSLGTLVEMGAEADPELLRVAVQTPNPERPLRVLASRYLAANDGRLRSLKQDLHAQNERVAAYSLNVIAGRAIQVLNQAGIDATPFFDEIHRANMSKLGADGLPVRSRGWELDNAPAGKSLKGPNYVAPDVAGVYFQLYPDMTH
;
A
#
# COMPACT_ATOMS: atom_id res chain seq x y z
N MET A 1 26.56 -22.67 -9.35
CA MET A 1 25.25 -23.11 -8.83
C MET A 1 25.15 -22.68 -7.37
N THR A 2 24.65 -21.48 -7.11
CA THR A 2 24.41 -20.98 -5.75
C THR A 2 22.91 -20.79 -5.62
N GLY A 3 22.21 -21.86 -5.22
CA GLY A 3 20.80 -21.78 -4.89
C GLY A 3 20.66 -20.91 -3.64
N SER A 4 20.09 -19.72 -3.80
CA SER A 4 19.65 -18.89 -2.68
C SER A 4 18.58 -19.68 -1.94
N ASN A 5 18.92 -20.15 -0.73
CA ASN A 5 17.99 -20.81 0.17
C ASN A 5 17.12 -19.73 0.83
N THR A 6 16.24 -19.10 0.04
CA THR A 6 15.23 -18.19 0.55
C THR A 6 14.26 -19.04 1.37
N PRO A 7 13.99 -18.72 2.64
CA PRO A 7 13.02 -19.45 3.43
C PRO A 7 11.69 -19.45 2.68
N ILE A 8 11.22 -20.64 2.29
CA ILE A 8 9.87 -20.78 1.76
C ILE A 8 8.96 -20.46 2.94
N ALA A 9 8.10 -19.44 2.80
CA ALA A 9 7.08 -19.11 3.78
C ALA A 9 6.43 -20.41 4.30
N SER A 10 6.43 -20.58 5.61
CA SER A 10 6.12 -21.87 6.26
C SER A 10 4.68 -22.33 6.01
N VAL A 11 3.81 -21.41 5.60
CA VAL A 11 2.43 -21.65 5.20
C VAL A 11 2.22 -21.13 3.76
N PRO A 12 1.72 -21.97 2.84
CA PRO A 12 1.43 -21.52 1.48
C PRO A 12 0.26 -20.52 1.47
N PRO A 13 0.32 -19.46 0.64
CA PRO A 13 -0.79 -18.55 0.45
C PRO A 13 -2.07 -19.29 0.00
N ARG A 14 -3.21 -18.86 0.52
CA ARG A 14 -4.54 -19.42 0.25
C ARG A 14 -5.26 -18.64 -0.84
N PRO A 15 -6.11 -19.30 -1.65
CA PRO A 15 -6.93 -18.63 -2.66
C PRO A 15 -7.92 -17.67 -2.00
N LEU A 16 -8.18 -16.55 -2.69
CA LEU A 16 -9.25 -15.63 -2.31
C LEU A 16 -10.54 -15.97 -3.08
N PRO A 17 -11.71 -15.89 -2.45
CA PRO A 17 -13.00 -15.93 -3.16
C PRO A 17 -13.10 -14.80 -4.22
N ALA A 18 -13.91 -15.00 -5.25
CA ALA A 18 -13.97 -14.08 -6.41
C ALA A 18 -14.39 -12.65 -6.04
N ASP A 19 -15.32 -12.48 -5.11
CA ASP A 19 -15.75 -11.18 -4.57
C ASP A 19 -14.61 -10.50 -3.80
N ARG A 20 -13.82 -11.29 -3.05
CA ARG A 20 -12.64 -10.80 -2.33
C ARG A 20 -11.53 -10.38 -3.29
N ILE A 21 -11.28 -11.15 -4.36
CA ILE A 21 -10.35 -10.76 -5.44
C ILE A 21 -10.78 -9.40 -6.02
N ALA A 22 -12.07 -9.25 -6.35
CA ALA A 22 -12.58 -8.01 -6.93
C ALA A 22 -12.37 -6.81 -6.00
N LEU A 23 -12.67 -6.95 -4.71
CA LEU A 23 -12.44 -5.90 -3.72
C LEU A 23 -10.95 -5.57 -3.56
N ARG A 24 -10.06 -6.56 -3.48
CA ARG A 24 -8.63 -6.30 -3.29
C ARG A 24 -8.01 -5.61 -4.50
N LEU A 25 -8.40 -6.01 -5.70
CA LEU A 25 -7.97 -5.34 -6.93
C LEU A 25 -8.53 -3.91 -7.03
N SER A 26 -9.76 -3.65 -6.55
CA SER A 26 -10.31 -2.30 -6.56
C SER A 26 -9.59 -1.39 -5.57
N LEU A 27 -9.29 -1.87 -4.36
CA LEU A 27 -8.55 -1.09 -3.35
C LEU A 27 -7.13 -0.78 -3.82
N ILE A 28 -6.39 -1.74 -4.39
CA ILE A 28 -5.04 -1.49 -4.93
C ILE A 28 -5.09 -0.50 -6.10
N ARG A 29 -6.16 -0.49 -6.90
CA ARG A 29 -6.36 0.48 -7.97
C ARG A 29 -6.62 1.89 -7.43
N GLU A 30 -7.54 2.00 -6.48
CA GLU A 30 -7.93 3.25 -5.83
C GLU A 30 -6.68 3.92 -5.24
N GLU A 31 -6.00 3.25 -4.31
CA GLU A 31 -4.87 3.85 -3.60
C GLU A 31 -3.60 3.95 -4.48
N GLY A 32 -3.25 2.86 -5.17
CA GLY A 32 -1.95 2.74 -5.84
C GLY A 32 -1.86 3.27 -7.26
N ILE A 33 -2.98 3.74 -7.82
CA ILE A 33 -3.03 4.29 -9.17
C ILE A 33 -3.83 5.59 -9.21
N GLU A 34 -5.05 5.61 -8.67
CA GLU A 34 -5.94 6.78 -8.77
C GLU A 34 -5.51 7.89 -7.82
N GLU A 35 -5.43 7.61 -6.52
CA GLU A 35 -4.98 8.59 -5.51
C GLU A 35 -3.53 9.05 -5.74
N LEU A 36 -2.64 8.12 -6.12
CA LEU A 36 -1.27 8.50 -6.47
C LEU A 36 -1.20 9.44 -7.69
N ARG A 37 -2.04 9.21 -8.70
CA ARG A 37 -2.11 10.09 -9.89
C ARG A 37 -2.62 11.47 -9.49
N ASP A 38 -3.67 11.53 -8.67
CA ASP A 38 -4.26 12.78 -8.20
C ASP A 38 -3.28 13.57 -7.32
N ALA A 39 -2.55 12.89 -6.43
CA ALA A 39 -1.49 13.48 -5.62
C ALA A 39 -0.37 14.10 -6.48
N LEU A 40 0.06 13.40 -7.53
CA LEU A 40 1.05 13.89 -8.49
C LEU A 40 0.54 15.11 -9.27
N GLN A 41 -0.73 15.11 -9.68
CA GLN A 41 -1.35 16.24 -10.38
C GLN A 41 -1.48 17.47 -9.47
N ARG A 42 -1.77 17.26 -8.19
CA ARG A 42 -1.84 18.31 -7.16
C ARG A 42 -0.47 18.82 -6.73
N ASN A 43 0.63 18.22 -7.22
CA ASN A 43 2.00 18.55 -6.84
C ASN A 43 2.20 18.59 -5.31
N SER A 44 1.58 17.66 -4.60
CA SER A 44 1.60 17.62 -3.14
C SER A 44 2.43 16.44 -2.63
N THR A 45 3.60 16.74 -2.08
CA THR A 45 4.49 15.73 -1.48
C THR A 45 3.80 14.91 -0.39
N PRO A 46 3.08 15.50 0.59
CA PRO A 46 2.34 14.72 1.57
C PRO A 46 1.32 13.75 0.95
N LEU A 47 0.57 14.18 -0.07
CA LEU A 47 -0.40 13.30 -0.73
C LEU A 47 0.28 12.17 -1.52
N VAL A 48 1.48 12.42 -2.09
CA VAL A 48 2.24 11.37 -2.77
C VAL A 48 2.73 10.33 -1.76
N ILE A 49 3.18 10.77 -0.58
CA ILE A 49 3.59 9.88 0.51
C ILE A 49 2.40 9.05 1.00
N ASP A 50 1.26 9.71 1.25
CA ASP A 50 0.01 9.08 1.68
C ASP A 50 -0.40 7.96 0.72
N ALA A 51 -0.54 8.26 -0.57
CA ALA A 51 -0.92 7.27 -1.58
C ALA A 51 0.10 6.12 -1.74
N LEU A 52 1.40 6.39 -1.63
CA LEU A 52 2.44 5.34 -1.68
C LEU A 52 2.32 4.41 -0.47
N ILE A 53 2.09 4.94 0.73
CA ILE A 53 1.93 4.13 1.94
C ILE A 53 0.59 3.40 1.95
N ASP A 54 -0.50 4.01 1.49
CA ASP A 54 -1.79 3.33 1.36
C ASP A 54 -1.70 2.17 0.36
N THR A 55 -0.94 2.33 -0.72
CA THR A 55 -0.61 1.22 -1.64
C THR A 55 0.07 0.06 -0.93
N VAL A 56 1.03 0.35 -0.06
CA VAL A 56 1.69 -0.66 0.79
C VAL A 56 0.65 -1.30 1.69
N TYR A 57 -0.17 -0.51 2.37
CA TYR A 57 -1.15 -0.98 3.34
C TYR A 57 -2.20 -1.93 2.72
N VAL A 58 -2.77 -1.58 1.57
CA VAL A 58 -3.76 -2.44 0.88
C VAL A 58 -3.12 -3.70 0.28
N SER A 59 -1.87 -3.63 -0.14
CA SER A 59 -1.10 -4.79 -0.60
C SER A 59 -0.82 -5.77 0.54
N LEU A 60 -0.35 -5.26 1.68
CA LEU A 60 -0.14 -6.04 2.91
C LEU A 60 -1.45 -6.64 3.42
N GLY A 61 -2.54 -5.87 3.42
CA GLY A 61 -3.86 -6.35 3.81
C GLY A 61 -4.37 -7.48 2.92
N THR A 62 -3.95 -7.54 1.65
CA THR A 62 -4.25 -8.64 0.73
C THR A 62 -3.41 -9.87 1.06
N LEU A 63 -2.11 -9.70 1.32
CA LEU A 63 -1.22 -10.79 1.77
C LEU A 63 -1.74 -11.44 3.05
N VAL A 64 -2.12 -10.65 4.05
CA VAL A 64 -2.71 -11.13 5.31
C VAL A 64 -3.98 -11.95 5.06
N GLU A 65 -4.86 -11.52 4.17
CA GLU A 65 -6.09 -12.28 3.85
C GLU A 65 -5.77 -13.63 3.19
N MET A 66 -4.76 -13.66 2.32
CA MET A 66 -4.23 -14.89 1.74
C MET A 66 -3.49 -15.76 2.76
N GLY A 67 -3.19 -15.26 3.96
CA GLY A 67 -2.29 -15.95 4.91
C GLY A 67 -0.85 -16.04 4.41
N ALA A 68 -0.45 -15.11 3.53
CA ALA A 68 0.90 -14.98 3.02
C ALA A 68 1.72 -14.04 3.92
N GLU A 69 3.00 -14.36 4.07
CA GLU A 69 3.95 -13.48 4.76
C GLU A 69 4.33 -12.29 3.85
N ALA A 70 4.43 -11.12 4.46
CA ALA A 70 5.05 -9.96 3.84
C ALA A 70 6.58 -10.08 3.92
N ASP A 71 7.29 -9.41 3.02
CA ASP A 71 8.74 -9.29 3.11
C ASP A 71 9.14 -8.70 4.48
N PRO A 72 9.88 -9.45 5.33
CA PRO A 72 10.26 -8.97 6.66
C PRO A 72 11.19 -7.75 6.62
N GLU A 73 11.84 -7.50 5.49
CA GLU A 73 12.75 -6.38 5.30
C GLU A 73 12.06 -5.18 4.63
N LEU A 74 10.75 -5.25 4.38
CA LEU A 74 10.00 -4.22 3.66
C LEU A 74 10.22 -2.80 4.19
N LEU A 75 10.18 -2.62 5.51
CA LEU A 75 10.39 -1.32 6.18
C LEU A 75 11.82 -1.14 6.71
N ARG A 76 12.71 -2.13 6.54
CA ARG A 76 14.10 -2.09 7.02
C ARG A 76 15.09 -1.63 5.96
N VAL A 77 14.59 -1.25 4.79
CA VAL A 77 15.41 -0.78 3.68
C VAL A 77 16.03 0.57 4.04
N ALA A 78 17.36 0.68 3.96
CA ALA A 78 18.07 1.91 4.27
C ALA A 78 17.62 3.09 3.37
N VAL A 79 17.36 4.23 4.02
CA VAL A 79 17.10 5.51 3.34
C VAL A 79 18.35 5.94 2.57
N GLN A 80 18.18 6.31 1.31
CA GLN A 80 19.28 6.72 0.43
C GLN A 80 19.47 8.23 0.49
N THR A 81 20.68 8.68 0.22
CA THR A 81 20.92 10.11 0.00
C THR A 81 20.07 10.59 -1.20
N PRO A 82 19.21 11.62 -1.03
CA PRO A 82 18.36 12.10 -2.11
C PRO A 82 19.19 12.49 -3.34
N ASN A 83 18.74 12.05 -4.52
CA ASN A 83 19.31 12.50 -5.79
C ASN A 83 18.47 13.67 -6.36
N PRO A 84 19.04 14.89 -6.52
CA PRO A 84 18.32 16.04 -7.07
C PRO A 84 17.75 15.81 -8.48
N GLU A 85 18.34 14.92 -9.29
CA GLU A 85 17.85 14.57 -10.62
C GLU A 85 16.66 13.58 -10.59
N ARG A 86 16.38 13.00 -9.41
CA ARG A 86 15.31 12.02 -9.21
C ARG A 86 14.50 12.38 -7.96
N PRO A 87 13.83 13.55 -7.93
CA PRO A 87 12.98 13.93 -6.82
C PRO A 87 11.78 12.96 -6.71
N LEU A 88 11.11 12.97 -5.54
CA LEU A 88 9.98 12.09 -5.24
C LEU A 88 8.97 12.02 -6.39
N ARG A 89 8.58 13.17 -6.96
CA ARG A 89 7.63 13.24 -8.09
C ARG A 89 8.07 12.42 -9.30
N VAL A 90 9.35 12.46 -9.66
CA VAL A 90 9.89 11.69 -10.81
C VAL A 90 9.87 10.20 -10.52
N LEU A 91 10.26 9.82 -9.30
CA LEU A 91 10.27 8.41 -8.86
C LEU A 91 8.83 7.85 -8.79
N ALA A 92 7.92 8.59 -8.18
CA ALA A 92 6.50 8.25 -8.06
C ALA A 92 5.81 8.18 -9.42
N SER A 93 6.07 9.10 -10.36
CA SER A 93 5.55 9.01 -11.73
C SER A 93 6.01 7.75 -12.46
N ARG A 94 7.28 7.34 -12.28
CA ARG A 94 7.80 6.09 -12.86
C ARG A 94 7.17 4.86 -12.21
N TYR A 95 6.97 4.90 -10.89
CA TYR A 95 6.26 3.85 -10.17
C TYR A 95 4.83 3.69 -10.70
N LEU A 96 4.08 4.79 -10.79
CA LEU A 96 2.70 4.85 -11.30
C LEU A 96 2.61 4.27 -12.73
N ALA A 97 3.49 4.71 -13.63
CA ALA A 97 3.51 4.24 -15.02
C ALA A 97 3.73 2.72 -15.13
N ALA A 98 4.47 2.12 -14.20
CA ALA A 98 4.67 0.68 -14.13
C ALA A 98 3.57 -0.06 -13.36
N ASN A 99 2.83 0.62 -12.48
CA ASN A 99 1.90 -0.02 -11.55
C ASN A 99 0.65 -0.58 -12.23
N ASP A 100 0.16 0.06 -13.30
CA ASP A 100 -0.92 -0.47 -14.13
C ASP A 100 -0.57 -1.85 -14.72
N GLY A 101 0.69 -2.03 -15.14
CA GLY A 101 1.20 -3.32 -15.60
C GLY A 101 1.20 -4.37 -14.51
N ARG A 102 1.72 -4.03 -13.33
CA ARG A 102 1.77 -4.93 -12.16
C ARG A 102 0.37 -5.34 -11.71
N LEU A 103 -0.57 -4.41 -11.68
CA LEU A 103 -1.95 -4.69 -11.29
C LEU A 103 -2.65 -5.63 -12.28
N ARG A 104 -2.38 -5.49 -13.58
CA ARG A 104 -2.89 -6.44 -14.60
C ARG A 104 -2.33 -7.85 -14.41
N SER A 105 -1.03 -7.97 -14.15
CA SER A 105 -0.42 -9.28 -13.85
C SER A 105 -0.98 -9.89 -12.56
N LEU A 106 -1.07 -9.11 -11.48
CA LEU A 106 -1.69 -9.55 -10.23
C LEU A 106 -3.12 -10.05 -10.43
N LYS A 107 -3.92 -9.32 -11.23
CA LYS A 107 -5.28 -9.74 -11.57
C LYS A 107 -5.29 -11.10 -12.28
N GLN A 108 -4.40 -11.31 -13.25
CA GLN A 108 -4.29 -12.59 -13.96
C GLN A 108 -3.91 -13.71 -13.00
N ASP A 109 -2.93 -13.49 -12.13
CA ASP A 109 -2.47 -14.50 -11.16
C ASP A 109 -3.54 -14.87 -10.14
N LEU A 110 -4.29 -13.89 -9.62
CA LEU A 110 -5.38 -14.15 -8.68
C LEU A 110 -6.53 -14.94 -9.33
N HIS A 111 -6.88 -14.64 -10.58
CA HIS A 111 -7.91 -15.40 -11.31
C HIS A 111 -7.45 -16.78 -11.76
N ALA A 112 -6.15 -16.94 -12.05
CA ALA A 112 -5.55 -18.21 -12.40
C ALA A 112 -5.25 -19.10 -11.19
N GLN A 113 -5.54 -18.65 -9.96
CA GLN A 113 -5.23 -19.36 -8.72
C GLN A 113 -3.73 -19.68 -8.59
N ASN A 114 -2.90 -18.69 -8.92
CA ASN A 114 -1.44 -18.72 -8.75
C ASN A 114 -1.05 -17.99 -7.47
N GLU A 115 -1.45 -18.47 -6.30
CA GLU A 115 -1.39 -17.66 -5.06
C GLU A 115 0.04 -17.28 -4.66
N ARG A 116 1.02 -18.13 -4.93
CA ARG A 116 2.44 -17.81 -4.70
C ARG A 116 2.92 -16.66 -5.58
N VAL A 117 2.50 -16.65 -6.84
CA VAL A 117 2.87 -15.59 -7.80
C VAL A 117 2.12 -14.30 -7.46
N ALA A 118 0.84 -14.39 -7.11
CA ALA A 118 0.07 -13.24 -6.63
C ALA A 118 0.68 -12.64 -5.35
N ALA A 119 1.06 -13.46 -4.38
CA ALA A 119 1.74 -13.00 -3.16
C ALA A 119 3.10 -12.35 -3.46
N TYR A 120 3.86 -12.90 -4.41
CA TYR A 120 5.08 -12.25 -4.90
C TYR A 120 4.79 -10.89 -5.53
N SER A 121 3.80 -10.80 -6.43
CA SER A 121 3.38 -9.57 -7.09
C SER A 121 2.95 -8.49 -6.09
N LEU A 122 2.24 -8.86 -5.03
CA LEU A 122 1.86 -7.95 -3.94
C LEU A 122 3.08 -7.41 -3.19
N ASN A 123 4.04 -8.28 -2.84
CA ASN A 123 5.30 -7.85 -2.22
C ASN A 123 6.11 -6.93 -3.14
N VAL A 124 6.11 -7.19 -4.46
CA VAL A 124 6.74 -6.29 -5.44
C VAL A 124 6.06 -4.92 -5.48
N ILE A 125 4.73 -4.86 -5.49
CA ILE A 125 3.98 -3.59 -5.49
C ILE A 125 4.30 -2.77 -4.23
N ALA A 126 4.25 -3.40 -3.05
CA ALA A 126 4.55 -2.78 -1.77
C ALA A 126 6.03 -2.34 -1.67
N GLY A 127 6.97 -3.25 -1.94
CA GLY A 127 8.40 -2.96 -1.84
C GLY A 127 8.86 -1.87 -2.80
N ARG A 128 8.27 -1.77 -3.99
CA ARG A 128 8.57 -0.69 -4.93
C ARG A 128 8.02 0.66 -4.46
N ALA A 129 6.89 0.70 -3.75
CA ALA A 129 6.39 1.94 -3.17
C ALA A 129 7.30 2.45 -2.04
N ILE A 130 7.75 1.57 -1.14
CA ILE A 130 8.75 1.92 -0.11
C ILE A 130 10.07 2.38 -0.75
N GLN A 131 10.52 1.69 -1.81
CA GLN A 131 11.74 2.05 -2.51
C GLN A 131 11.69 3.46 -3.11
N VAL A 132 10.51 3.92 -3.58
CA VAL A 132 10.33 5.29 -4.08
C VAL A 132 10.61 6.32 -2.97
N LEU A 133 10.07 6.11 -1.77
CA LEU A 133 10.29 6.99 -0.62
C LEU A 133 11.77 7.00 -0.20
N ASN A 134 12.36 5.82 -0.03
CA ASN A 134 13.75 5.69 0.40
C ASN A 134 14.73 6.31 -0.61
N GLN A 135 14.47 6.19 -1.92
CA GLN A 135 15.28 6.83 -2.97
C GLN A 135 15.13 8.36 -2.99
N ALA A 136 13.99 8.88 -2.52
CA ALA A 136 13.78 10.30 -2.32
C ALA A 136 14.37 10.83 -0.99
N GLY A 137 15.00 9.96 -0.19
CA GLY A 137 15.50 10.28 1.15
C GLY A 137 14.41 10.43 2.20
N ILE A 138 13.25 9.82 1.97
CA ILE A 138 12.11 9.83 2.88
C ILE A 138 12.02 8.46 3.54
N ASP A 139 12.08 8.41 4.88
CA ASP A 139 11.86 7.19 5.65
C ASP A 139 10.36 6.88 5.64
N ALA A 140 9.99 5.71 5.13
CA ALA A 140 8.60 5.28 5.05
C ALA A 140 8.00 4.92 6.42
N THR A 141 8.83 4.59 7.41
CA THR A 141 8.39 4.01 8.69
C THR A 141 7.43 4.91 9.46
N PRO A 142 7.73 6.20 9.70
CA PRO A 142 6.84 7.08 10.46
C PRO A 142 5.48 7.29 9.77
N PHE A 143 5.46 7.32 8.44
CA PHE A 143 4.22 7.46 7.67
C PHE A 143 3.39 6.17 7.67
N PHE A 144 4.06 5.02 7.60
CA PHE A 144 3.40 3.73 7.76
C PHE A 144 2.76 3.60 9.14
N ASP A 145 3.46 4.00 10.20
CA ASP A 145 2.94 3.97 11.57
C ASP A 145 1.73 4.89 11.73
N GLU A 146 1.76 6.09 11.14
CA GLU A 146 0.65 7.03 11.19
C GLU A 146 -0.60 6.52 10.43
N ILE A 147 -0.40 5.98 9.24
CA ILE A 147 -1.50 5.36 8.47
C ILE A 147 -2.02 4.10 9.17
N HIS A 148 -1.14 3.31 9.79
CA HIS A 148 -1.55 2.16 10.60
C HIS A 148 -2.40 2.60 11.81
N ARG A 149 -1.97 3.62 12.56
CA ARG A 149 -2.73 4.22 13.67
C ARG A 149 -4.12 4.67 13.21
N ALA A 150 -4.20 5.41 12.10
CA ALA A 150 -5.45 5.87 11.54
C ALA A 150 -6.35 4.71 11.10
N ASN A 151 -5.79 3.67 10.48
CA ASN A 151 -6.54 2.48 10.07
C ASN A 151 -7.05 1.66 11.27
N MET A 152 -6.28 1.57 12.36
CA MET A 152 -6.70 0.91 13.60
C MET A 152 -7.78 1.70 14.35
N SER A 153 -7.93 3.00 14.10
CA SER A 153 -9.05 3.80 14.64
C SER A 153 -10.39 3.53 13.95
N LYS A 154 -10.41 2.80 12.82
CA LYS A 154 -11.65 2.40 12.10
C LYS A 154 -12.42 1.28 12.81
N LEU A 155 -11.87 0.71 13.87
CA LEU A 155 -12.51 -0.36 14.63
C LEU A 155 -13.77 0.15 15.37
N GLY A 156 -14.81 -0.68 15.39
CA GLY A 156 -16.04 -0.43 16.15
C GLY A 156 -15.81 -0.53 17.66
N ALA A 157 -16.86 -0.28 18.44
CA ALA A 157 -16.82 -0.39 19.90
C ALA A 157 -16.48 -1.80 20.42
N ASP A 158 -16.64 -2.81 19.56
CA ASP A 158 -16.29 -4.22 19.77
C ASP A 158 -14.86 -4.57 19.36
N GLY A 159 -14.08 -3.60 18.85
CA GLY A 159 -12.74 -3.81 18.33
C GLY A 159 -12.70 -4.49 16.96
N LEU A 160 -13.83 -4.62 16.27
CA LEU A 160 -13.90 -5.23 14.94
C LEU A 160 -14.03 -4.17 13.84
N PRO A 161 -13.47 -4.41 12.63
CA PRO A 161 -13.67 -3.50 11.51
C PRO A 161 -15.15 -3.42 11.12
N VAL A 162 -15.71 -2.21 11.09
CA VAL A 162 -17.03 -1.98 10.47
C VAL A 162 -16.86 -2.13 8.96
N ARG A 163 -17.61 -3.04 8.33
CA ARG A 163 -17.51 -3.32 6.89
C ARG A 163 -18.75 -2.83 6.15
N SER A 164 -18.53 -2.28 4.96
CA SER A 164 -19.61 -1.91 4.04
C SER A 164 -20.44 -3.12 3.65
N ARG A 165 -21.75 -2.94 3.60
CA ARG A 165 -22.76 -3.87 3.07
C ARG A 165 -23.01 -3.67 1.58
N GLY A 166 -22.42 -2.64 0.97
CA GLY A 166 -22.54 -2.33 -0.45
C GLY A 166 -22.88 -0.86 -0.71
N TRP A 167 -22.82 -0.49 -2.00
CA TRP A 167 -22.99 0.89 -2.45
C TRP A 167 -24.31 1.52 -2.03
N GLU A 168 -25.41 0.76 -2.07
CA GLU A 168 -26.76 1.26 -1.74
C GLU A 168 -26.90 1.73 -0.28
N LEU A 169 -26.18 1.10 0.65
CA LEU A 169 -26.34 1.36 2.09
C LEU A 169 -25.24 2.26 2.64
N ASP A 170 -24.01 2.07 2.17
CA ASP A 170 -22.82 2.63 2.83
C ASP A 170 -21.93 3.46 1.88
N ASN A 171 -22.37 3.69 0.63
CA ASN A 171 -21.62 4.41 -0.41
C ASN A 171 -20.16 3.92 -0.60
N ALA A 172 -19.97 2.60 -0.45
CA ALA A 172 -18.69 1.92 -0.59
C ALA A 172 -18.92 0.46 -1.03
N PRO A 173 -17.95 -0.18 -1.71
CA PRO A 173 -18.08 -1.58 -2.11
C PRO A 173 -18.17 -2.50 -0.89
N ALA A 174 -18.94 -3.59 -1.01
CA ALA A 174 -19.14 -4.54 0.07
C ALA A 174 -17.81 -5.09 0.60
N GLY A 175 -17.68 -5.16 1.93
CA GLY A 175 -16.49 -5.65 2.60
C GLY A 175 -15.35 -4.63 2.78
N LYS A 176 -15.43 -3.43 2.18
CA LYS A 176 -14.51 -2.30 2.47
C LYS A 176 -14.70 -1.84 3.91
N SER A 177 -13.61 -1.59 4.64
CA SER A 177 -13.68 -1.04 5.99
C SER A 177 -14.23 0.38 5.96
N LEU A 178 -15.23 0.66 6.78
CA LEU A 178 -15.87 1.96 6.94
C LEU A 178 -15.20 2.78 8.06
N LYS A 179 -15.41 4.10 8.03
CA LYS A 179 -14.98 5.00 9.10
C LYS A 179 -16.00 4.90 10.26
N GLY A 180 -15.56 4.34 11.38
CA GLY A 180 -16.36 4.27 12.61
C GLY A 180 -16.49 5.62 13.33
N PRO A 181 -17.31 5.72 14.39
CA PRO A 181 -17.52 6.97 15.13
C PRO A 181 -16.26 7.50 15.82
N ASN A 182 -15.29 6.61 16.09
CA ASN A 182 -14.01 6.94 16.73
C ASN A 182 -12.86 7.09 15.71
N TYR A 183 -13.18 7.16 14.41
CA TYR A 183 -12.16 7.27 13.37
C TYR A 183 -11.39 8.59 13.50
N VAL A 184 -10.07 8.47 13.42
CA VAL A 184 -9.14 9.59 13.33
C VAL A 184 -8.39 9.47 12.02
N ALA A 185 -8.47 10.51 11.20
CA ALA A 185 -7.75 10.57 9.92
C ALA A 185 -6.23 10.56 10.13
N PRO A 186 -5.44 10.03 9.17
CA PRO A 186 -4.00 10.16 9.22
C PRO A 186 -3.58 11.62 9.00
N ASP A 187 -2.55 12.06 9.71
CA ASP A 187 -1.90 13.36 9.55
C ASP A 187 -0.52 13.21 8.88
N VAL A 188 -0.51 12.68 7.66
CA VAL A 188 0.72 12.50 6.86
C VAL A 188 1.42 13.83 6.62
N ALA A 189 0.65 14.92 6.43
CA ALA A 189 1.21 16.25 6.25
C ALA A 189 1.94 16.73 7.51
N GLY A 190 1.33 16.60 8.69
CA GLY A 190 1.95 16.93 9.96
C GLY A 190 3.24 16.15 10.21
N VAL A 191 3.21 14.83 10.00
CA VAL A 191 4.42 13.97 10.10
C VAL A 191 5.50 14.44 9.12
N TYR A 192 5.13 14.75 7.88
CA TYR A 192 6.07 15.22 6.87
C TYR A 192 6.74 16.54 7.27
N PHE A 193 5.95 17.56 7.65
CA PHE A 193 6.51 18.86 8.02
C PHE A 193 7.32 18.84 9.32
N GLN A 194 7.00 17.92 10.23
CA GLN A 194 7.79 17.71 11.45
C GLN A 194 9.17 17.10 11.15
N LEU A 195 9.23 16.11 10.25
CA LEU A 195 10.47 15.38 9.95
C LEU A 195 11.34 16.06 8.89
N TYR A 196 10.72 16.81 7.98
CA TYR A 196 11.39 17.44 6.83
C TYR A 196 11.13 18.96 6.76
N PRO A 197 11.43 19.73 7.83
CA PRO A 197 11.10 21.16 7.88
C PRO A 197 11.84 22.00 6.82
N ASP A 198 12.99 21.51 6.34
CA ASP A 198 13.87 22.23 5.41
C ASP A 198 13.73 21.77 3.94
N MET A 199 12.89 20.78 3.63
CA MET A 199 12.65 20.37 2.25
C MET A 199 11.75 21.39 1.54
N THR A 200 12.31 22.11 0.56
CA THR A 200 11.58 23.08 -0.26
C THR A 200 10.45 22.44 -1.08
N HIS A 201 9.26 23.04 -1.03
CA HIS A 201 8.02 22.60 -1.69
C HIS A 201 7.91 23.04 -3.15
#